data_AF-A0A3E0DFC1-F1
#
_entry.id   AF-A0A3E0DFC1-F1
#
_cell.length_a   1.000
_cell.length_b   1.000
_cell.length_c   1.000
_cell.angle_alpha   90.00
_cell.angle_beta   90.00
_cell.angle_gamma   90.00
#
_symmetry.space_group_name_H-M   'P 1'
#
loop_
_entity.id
_entity.type
_entity.pdbx_description
1 polymer ?
#
loop_
_entity_poly.entity_id
_entity_poly.type
_entity_poly.pdbx_seq_one_letter_code
_entity_poly.pdbx_strand_id
1 'polypeptide(L)' 'MKNIVITLSEDCLERLNAVADSLSKEGLTITHLYEYGVITGCADELIIKSLRARQEIVSLTEEKQVNISPPDSEIQ' A
#
# COMPACT_ATOMS: atom_id res chain seq x y z
N MET A 1 6.18 1.82 11.39
CA MET A 1 6.02 1.41 9.99
C MET A 1 5.02 0.27 9.84
N LYS A 2 4.01 0.45 8.99
CA LYS A 2 3.00 -0.56 8.64
C LYS A 2 3.16 -0.92 7.17
N ASN A 3 2.93 -2.18 6.81
CA ASN A 3 2.86 -2.61 5.42
C ASN A 3 1.54 -2.10 4.82
N ILE A 4 1.61 -1.58 3.60
CA ILE A 4 0.48 -1.03 2.89
C ILE A 4 0.49 -1.47 1.44
N VAL A 5 -0.72 -1.59 0.89
CA VAL A 5 -1.00 -1.77 -0.51
C VAL A 5 -1.73 -0.54 -1.01
N ILE A 6 -1.19 0.11 -2.03
CA ILE A 6 -1.73 1.30 -2.68
C ILE A 6 -2.20 0.90 -4.07
N THR A 7 -3.43 1.28 -4.42
CA THR A 7 -3.98 1.18 -5.77
C THR A 7 -4.09 2.58 -6.33
N LEU A 8 -3.51 2.80 -7.51
CA LEU A 8 -3.51 4.06 -8.23
C LEU A 8 -4.63 4.12 -9.27
N SER A 9 -5.01 5.33 -9.68
CA SER A 9 -5.90 5.54 -10.82
C SER A 9 -5.26 5.07 -12.13
N GLU A 10 -6.08 4.61 -13.08
CA GLU A 10 -5.67 4.27 -14.43
C GLU A 10 -5.01 5.46 -15.17
N ASP A 11 -5.43 6.68 -14.86
CA ASP A 11 -4.87 7.93 -15.42
C ASP A 11 -3.37 8.12 -15.07
N CYS A 12 -2.89 7.42 -14.04
CA CYS A 12 -1.52 7.54 -13.55
C CYS A 12 -0.60 6.42 -14.04
N LEU A 13 -1.10 5.44 -14.82
CA LEU A 13 -0.32 4.29 -15.26
C LEU A 13 0.89 4.69 -16.10
N GLU A 14 0.74 5.62 -17.04
CA GLU A 14 1.86 6.12 -17.87
C GLU A 14 2.93 6.86 -17.03
N ARG A 15 2.58 7.27 -15.81
CA ARG A 15 3.44 8.04 -14.89
C ARG A 15 3.75 7.28 -13.60
N LEU A 16 3.56 5.96 -13.59
CA LEU A 16 3.73 5.10 -12.41
C LEU A 16 5.06 5.33 -11.68
N ASN A 17 6.17 5.40 -12.42
CA ASN A 17 7.49 5.67 -11.85
C ASN A 17 7.58 7.05 -11.19
N ALA A 18 7.03 8.08 -11.82
CA ALA A 18 7.03 9.43 -11.26
C ALA A 18 6.16 9.54 -10.00
N VAL A 19 5.04 8.81 -9.97
CA VAL A 19 4.18 8.71 -8.78
C VAL A 19 4.92 7.97 -7.66
N ALA A 20 5.52 6.81 -7.97
CA ALA A 20 6.33 6.03 -7.03
C ALA A 20 7.47 6.88 -6.41
N ASP A 21 8.22 7.62 -7.22
CA ASP A 21 9.26 8.55 -6.75
C ASP A 21 8.70 9.62 -5.81
N SER A 22 7.53 10.18 -6.14
CA SER A 22 6.86 11.18 -5.30
C SER A 22 6.44 10.59 -3.95
N LEU A 23 5.83 9.40 -3.96
CA LEU A 23 5.42 8.71 -2.73
C LEU A 23 6.64 8.36 -1.88
N SER A 24 7.76 7.97 -2.51
CA SER A 24 8.98 7.64 -1.79
C SER A 24 9.60 8.85 -1.10
N LYS A 25 9.59 10.02 -1.76
CA LYS A 25 10.01 11.29 -1.16
C LYS A 25 9.14 11.72 0.03
N GLU A 26 7.88 11.30 0.06
CA GLU A 26 6.97 11.53 1.19
C GLU A 26 7.17 10.55 2.36
N GLY A 27 8.07 9.57 2.22
CA GLY A 27 8.40 8.61 3.28
C GLY A 27 7.79 7.22 3.06
N LEU A 28 7.29 6.91 1.86
CA LEU A 28 6.98 5.53 1.49
C LEU A 28 8.26 4.76 1.15
N THR A 29 8.50 3.67 1.85
CA THR A 29 9.49 2.69 1.41
C THR A 29 8.82 1.71 0.46
N ILE A 30 9.09 1.84 -0.84
CA ILE A 30 8.50 0.99 -1.86
C ILE A 30 9.19 -0.37 -1.84
N THR A 31 8.38 -1.43 -1.76
CA THR A 31 8.83 -2.81 -1.82
C THR A 31 8.65 -3.37 -3.22
N HIS A 32 7.48 -3.18 -3.84
CA HIS A 32 7.24 -3.52 -5.23
C HIS A 32 6.36 -2.48 -5.93
N LEU A 33 6.64 -2.25 -7.20
CA LEU A 33 5.86 -1.46 -8.14
C LEU A 33 5.32 -2.39 -9.21
N TYR A 34 4.00 -2.54 -9.31
CA TYR A 34 3.34 -3.37 -10.31
C TYR A 34 2.84 -2.51 -11.47
N GLU A 35 3.00 -3.01 -12.70
CA GLU A 35 2.68 -2.28 -13.93
C GLU A 35 1.19 -1.91 -14.08
N TYR A 36 0.31 -2.59 -13.34
CA TYR A 36 -1.14 -2.39 -13.35
C TYR A 36 -1.64 -1.44 -12.24
N GLY A 37 -0.78 -0.54 -11.76
CA GLY A 37 -1.20 0.53 -10.83
C GLY A 37 -1.22 0.13 -9.37
N VAL A 38 -0.51 -0.92 -8.97
CA VAL A 38 -0.41 -1.36 -7.57
C VAL A 38 0.99 -1.11 -7.04
N ILE A 39 1.08 -0.55 -5.83
CA ILE A 39 2.34 -0.33 -5.11
C ILE A 39 2.23 -0.99 -3.76
N THR A 40 3.22 -1.81 -3.40
CA THR A 40 3.36 -2.34 -2.04
C THR A 40 4.57 -1.73 -1.38
N GLY A 41 4.46 -1.47 -0.09
CA GLY A 41 5.54 -0.85 0.66
C GLY A 41 5.22 -0.71 2.13
N CYS A 42 6.07 0.02 2.83
CA CYS A 42 5.85 0.35 4.23
C CYS A 42 6.02 1.84 4.48
N ALA A 43 5.15 2.37 5.34
CA ALA A 43 5.15 3.79 5.72
C ALA A 43 4.71 3.93 7.18
N ASP A 44 5.01 5.07 7.78
CA ASP A 44 4.51 5.41 9.12
C ASP A 44 3.05 5.89 9.08
N GLU A 45 2.37 5.76 10.21
CA GLU A 45 0.93 6.06 10.30
C GLU A 45 0.59 7.52 9.95
N LEU A 46 1.47 8.46 10.28
CA LEU A 46 1.31 9.86 9.88
C LEU A 46 1.41 10.02 8.36
N ILE A 47 2.34 9.32 7.72
CA ILE A 47 2.53 9.33 6.27
C ILE A 47 1.32 8.68 5.60
N ILE A 48 0.85 7.53 6.10
CA ILE A 48 -0.33 6.83 5.57
C ILE A 48 -1.56 7.74 5.50
N LYS A 49 -1.78 8.58 6.53
CA LYS A 49 -2.88 9.56 6.54
C LYS A 49 -2.71 10.60 5.44
N SER A 50 -1.49 11.11 5.23
CA SER A 50 -1.19 12.06 4.15
C SER A 50 -1.38 11.42 2.77
N LEU A 51 -0.91 10.19 2.57
CA LEU A 51 -1.06 9.46 1.31
C LEU A 51 -2.53 9.23 0.94
N ARG A 52 -3.39 8.92 1.91
CA ARG A 52 -4.84 8.75 1.67
C ARG A 52 -5.53 10.00 1.12
N ALA A 53 -4.95 11.19 1.26
CA ALA A 53 -5.53 12.43 0.75
C ALA A 53 -5.17 12.72 -0.72
N ARG A 54 -4.27 11.93 -1.33
CA ARG A 54 -3.86 12.13 -2.73
C ARG A 54 -4.94 11.67 -3.70
N GLN A 55 -5.26 12.51 -4.69
CA GLN A 55 -6.23 12.17 -5.74
C GLN A 55 -5.80 10.97 -6.61
N GLU A 56 -4.50 10.73 -6.72
CA GLU A 56 -3.91 9.64 -7.52
C GLU A 56 -4.17 8.26 -6.90
N ILE A 57 -4.45 8.22 -5.59
CA ILE A 57 -4.63 7.00 -4.81
C ILE A 57 -6.12 6.69 -4.75
N VAL A 58 -6.51 5.62 -5.44
CA VAL A 58 -7.88 5.09 -5.43
C VAL A 58 -8.13 4.32 -4.13
N SER A 59 -7.14 3.58 -3.65
CA SER A 59 -7.24 2.80 -2.42
C SER A 59 -5.90 2.70 -1.72
N LEU A 60 -5.92 2.73 -0.38
CA LEU A 60 -4.77 2.45 0.45
C LEU A 60 -5.20 1.56 1.61
N THR A 61 -4.76 0.30 1.55
CA THR A 61 -5.07 -0.72 2.55
C THR A 61 -3.83 -1.03 3.37
N GLU A 62 -3.99 -1.01 4.68
CA GLU A 62 -2.97 -1.52 5.61
C GLU A 62 -3.04 -3.05 5.61
N GLU A 63 -1.91 -3.71 5.35
CA GLU A 63 -1.82 -5.15 5.51
C GLU A 63 -2.02 -5.49 6.99
N LYS A 64 -3.13 -6.14 7.29
CA LYS A 64 -3.37 -6.73 8.61
C LYS A 64 -2.90 -8.18 8.55
N GLN A 65 -1.91 -8.51 9.38
CA GLN A 65 -1.52 -9.89 9.58
C GLN A 65 -2.67 -10.60 10.32
N VAL A 66 -3.44 -11.38 9.58
CA VAL A 66 -4.50 -12.20 10.16
C VAL A 66 -3.87 -13.54 10.52
N ASN A 67 -3.65 -13.77 11.82
CA ASN A 67 -3.29 -15.10 12.30
C ASN A 67 -4.55 -15.96 12.23
N ILE A 68 -4.80 -16.57 11.08
CA ILE A 68 -5.83 -17.60 10.96
C ILE A 68 -5.24 -18.83 11.63
N SER A 69 -5.69 -19.11 12.86
CA SER A 69 -5.36 -20.36 13.53
C SER A 69 -5.78 -21.54 12.64
N PRO A 70 -4.99 -22.63 12.58
CA PRO A 70 -5.39 -23.83 11.87
C PRO A 70 -6.80 -24.28 12.30
N PRO A 71 -7.63 -24.79 11.38
CA PRO A 71 -9.01 -25.19 11.68
C PRO A 71 -9.12 -26.35 12.68
N ASP A 72 -8.02 -27.03 13.04
CA ASP A 72 -7.99 -28.21 13.90
C ASP A 72 -7.61 -27.91 15.36
N SER A 73 -8.07 -26.79 15.94
CA SER A 73 -8.13 -26.72 17.41
C SER A 73 -9.30 -27.58 17.87
N GLU A 74 -8.97 -28.74 18.47
CA GLU A 74 -9.90 -29.70 19.06
C GLU A 74 -11.07 -29.00 19.76
N ILE A 75 -12.28 -29.24 19.26
CA ILE A 75 -13.50 -29.02 20.04
C ILE A 75 -13.45 -30.05 21.17
N GLN A 76 -13.46 -29.56 22.42
CA GLN A 76 -13.51 -30.38 23.64
C GLN A 76 -14.59 -31.45 23.63
#